data_AF-A0A6V7KYU3-F1
#
_entry.id   AF-A0A6V7KYU3-F1
#
_cell.length_a   1.000
_cell.length_b   1.000
_cell.length_c   1.000
_cell.angle_alpha   90.00
_cell.angle_beta   90.00
_cell.angle_gamma   90.00
#
_symmetry.space_group_name_H-M   'P 1'
#
loop_
_entity.id
_entity.type
_entity.pdbx_description
1 polymer ?
#
loop_
_entity_poly.entity_id
_entity_poly.type
_entity_poly.pdbx_seq_one_letter_code
_entity_poly.pdbx_strand_id
1 'polypeptide(L)' 'MSASPVIEINSGKLRGIVENSVSGVSYVAFKGIPFAEPPIGNLRFR' A
#
# COMPACT_ATOMS: atom_id res chain seq x y z
N MET A 1 -16.98 6.53 12.61
CA MET A 1 -15.63 6.09 12.24
C MET A 1 -15.73 5.30 10.94
N SER A 2 -15.31 5.83 9.79
CA SER A 2 -15.32 5.04 8.55
C SER A 2 -14.25 3.95 8.67
N ALA A 3 -14.63 2.69 8.49
CA ALA A 3 -13.68 1.58 8.57
C ALA A 3 -12.62 1.67 7.46
N SER A 4 -11.35 1.47 7.81
CA SER A 4 -10.26 1.38 6.84
C SER A 4 -10.37 0.09 6.02
N PRO A 5 -10.31 0.14 4.68
CA PRO A 5 -10.45 -1.05 3.84
C PRO A 5 -9.28 -2.02 4.04
N VAL A 6 -9.57 -3.31 4.09
CA VAL A 6 -8.56 -4.39 4.16
C VAL A 6 -8.76 -5.33 2.97
N ILE A 7 -7.68 -5.63 2.26
CA ILE A 7 -7.67 -6.55 1.12
C ILE A 7 -6.61 -7.62 1.30
N GLU A 8 -6.74 -8.73 0.57
CA GLU A 8 -5.77 -9.82 0.54
C GLU A 8 -5.12 -9.89 -0.84
N ILE A 9 -3.79 -10.04 -0.85
CA ILE A 9 -2.95 -10.20 -2.04
C ILE A 9 -2.01 -11.39 -1.83
N ASN A 10 -1.29 -11.80 -2.87
CA ASN A 10 -0.38 -12.96 -2.80
C ASN A 10 0.67 -12.87 -1.68
N SER A 11 1.09 -11.65 -1.30
CA SER A 11 2.08 -11.40 -0.25
C SER A 11 1.48 -11.07 1.12
N GLY A 12 0.15 -11.19 1.30
CA GLY A 12 -0.53 -11.01 2.59
C GLY A 12 -1.68 -10.00 2.56
N LYS A 13 -1.99 -9.42 3.72
CA LYS A 13 -3.12 -8.48 3.88
C LYS A 13 -2.64 -7.04 3.88
N LEU A 14 -3.33 -6.17 3.15
CA LEU A 14 -3.08 -4.73 3.09
C LEU A 14 -4.22 -3.95 3.72
N ARG A 15 -3.88 -2.93 4.50
CA ARG A 15 -4.84 -1.94 5.01
C ARG A 15 -4.66 -0.64 4.23
N GLY A 16 -5.74 -0.19 3.62
CA GLY A 16 -5.79 1.07 2.89
C GLY A 16 -6.38 2.21 3.71
N ILE A 17 -6.49 3.38 3.08
CA ILE A 17 -7.13 4.58 3.61
C ILE A 17 -8.09 5.13 2.55
N VAL A 18 -9.22 5.69 2.98
CA VAL A 18 -10.11 6.44 2.10
C VAL A 18 -9.60 7.89 2.05
N GLU A 19 -9.25 8.36 0.86
CA GLU A 19 -8.79 9.73 0.61
C GLU A 19 -9.66 10.38 -0.47
N ASN A 20 -9.57 11.72 -0.59
CA ASN A 20 -10.25 12.46 -1.65
C ASN A 20 -9.24 12.94 -2.68
N SER A 21 -9.60 12.84 -3.96
CA SER A 21 -8.83 13.43 -5.05
C SER A 21 -8.90 14.96 -4.99
N VAL A 22 -8.08 15.64 -5.79
CA VAL A 22 -8.15 17.11 -5.96
C VAL A 22 -9.53 17.55 -6.46
N SER A 23 -10.21 16.71 -7.24
CA SER A 23 -11.59 16.93 -7.71
C SER A 23 -12.67 16.55 -6.69
N GLY A 24 -12.30 16.14 -5.48
CA GLY A 24 -13.23 15.78 -4.41
C GLY A 24 -13.81 14.36 -4.51
N VAL A 25 -13.29 13.51 -5.40
CA VAL A 25 -13.74 12.12 -5.56
C VAL A 25 -13.04 11.25 -4.53
N SER A 26 -13.81 10.53 -3.71
CA SER A 26 -13.26 9.59 -2.75
C SER A 26 -12.71 8.34 -3.44
N TYR A 27 -11.55 7.88 -3.00
CA TYR A 27 -10.89 6.67 -3.48
C TYR A 27 -10.16 5.96 -2.34
N VAL A 28 -9.81 4.69 -2.56
CA VAL A 28 -9.00 3.92 -1.61
C VAL A 28 -7.54 3.98 -2.03
N ALA A 29 -6.67 4.47 -1.16
CA ALA A 29 -5.23 4.49 -1.36
C ALA A 29 -4.55 3.40 -0.54
N PHE A 30 -3.60 2.70 -1.18
CA PHE A 30 -2.64 1.82 -0.51
C PHE A 30 -1.24 2.36 -0.82
N LYS A 31 -0.49 2.77 0.21
CA LYS A 31 0.80 3.45 0.08
C LYS A 31 1.91 2.58 0.68
N GLY A 32 3.09 2.59 0.07
CA GLY A 32 4.28 1.91 0.60
C GLY A 32 4.21 0.37 0.59
N ILE A 33 3.46 -0.24 -0.34
CA ILE A 33 3.39 -1.70 -0.46
C ILE A 33 4.77 -2.23 -0.90
N PRO A 34 5.43 -3.10 -0.11
CA PRO A 34 6.66 -3.74 -0.53
C PRO A 34 6.40 -4.68 -1.71
N PHE A 35 7.14 -4.52 -2.80
CA PHE A 35 7.06 -5.38 -3.99
C PHE A 35 8.29 -6.28 -4.17
N ALA A 36 9.35 -6.01 -3.41
CA ALA A 36 10.61 -6.73 -3.43
C ALA A 36 11.27 -6.66 -2.06
N GLU A 37 12.29 -7.49 -1.86
CA GLU A 37 13.17 -7.38 -0.68
C GLU A 37 13.97 -6.08 -0.72
N PRO A 38 14.21 -5.41 0.43
CA PRO A 38 15.03 -4.22 0.47
C PRO A 38 16.45 -4.48 -0.08
N PRO A 39 16.98 -3.66 -1.02
CA PRO A 39 18.27 -3.89 -1.68
C PRO A 39 19.45 -3.45 -0.79
N ILE A 40 19.55 -4.04 0.41
CA ILE A 40 20.54 -3.72 1.43
C ILE A 40 21.55 -4.86 1.62
N GLY A 41 22.70 -4.56 2.22
CA GLY A 41 23.75 -5.55 2.48
C GLY A 41 24.21 -6.23 1.18
N ASN A 42 24.15 -7.56 1.15
CA ASN A 42 24.54 -8.36 -0.01
C ASN A 42 23.60 -8.22 -1.21
N LEU A 43 22.37 -7.70 -1.02
CA LEU A 43 21.43 -7.42 -2.11
C LEU A 43 21.72 -6.07 -2.79
N ARG A 44 22.61 -5.24 -2.20
CA ARG A 44 22.98 -3.97 -2.81
C ARG A 44 23.75 -4.23 -4.11
N PHE A 45 23.30 -3.60 -5.19
CA PHE A 45 23.89 -3.76 -6.53
C PHE A 45 23.76 -5.18 -7.14
N ARG A 46 22.75 -5.95 -6.71
CA ARG A 46 22.36 -7.23 -7.35
C ARG A 46 21.04 -7.09 -8.10
#